data_AF-A0A0P7ZJM1-F1
#
_entry.id   AF-A0A0P7ZJM1-F1
#
_cell.length_a   1.000
_cell.length_b   1.000
_cell.length_c   1.000
_cell.angle_alpha   90.00
_cell.angle_beta   90.00
_cell.angle_gamma   90.00
#
_symmetry.space_group_name_H-M   'P 1'
#
loop_
_entity.id
_entity.type
_entity.pdbx_description
1 polymer ?
#
loop_
_entity_poly.entity_id
_entity_poly.type
_entity_poly.pdbx_seq_one_letter_code
_entity_poly.pdbx_strand_id
1 'polypeptide(L)'
;MRSVERAGGRQVVDLSSFNAMAIEVPAQALNGLRNNPNVVFVEEDFKREPMGEFESREPYGIGMVQADQVTAQFASGRKVCIIDVGYDLGHPDFQTNFVNAEFDSGSGNWYTDENGHGTHVAGTIAVVSNGEGVVGVIPNGKLNLHIVKVFGATVGRILRHSSRLRKSVRNTVQM
;
A
#
# COMPACT_ATOMS: atom_id res chain seq x y z
N MET A 1 20.07 -13.53 14.34
CA MET A 1 19.33 -14.82 14.36
C MET A 1 19.55 -15.61 15.65
N ARG A 2 20.76 -16.09 15.97
CA ARG A 2 20.99 -16.95 17.15
C ARG A 2 20.51 -16.36 18.49
N SER A 3 20.56 -15.04 18.67
CA SER A 3 20.05 -14.38 19.89
C SER A 3 18.52 -14.38 20.00
N VAL A 4 17.81 -14.31 18.87
CA VAL A 4 16.32 -14.32 18.83
C VAL A 4 15.81 -15.72 19.14
N GLU A 5 16.41 -16.75 18.52
CA GLU A 5 16.06 -18.16 18.76
C GLU A 5 16.36 -18.57 20.21
N ARG A 6 17.50 -18.13 20.76
CA ARG A 6 17.86 -18.37 22.18
C ARG A 6 16.89 -17.71 23.16
N ALA A 7 16.24 -16.63 22.76
CA ALA A 7 15.22 -15.96 23.56
C ALA A 7 13.82 -16.59 23.38
N GLY A 8 13.72 -17.73 22.68
CA GLY A 8 12.46 -18.41 22.37
C GLY A 8 11.63 -17.71 21.30
N GLY A 9 12.23 -16.80 20.54
CA GLY A 9 11.57 -16.08 19.45
C GLY A 9 11.80 -16.70 18.07
N ARG A 10 11.00 -16.24 17.11
CA ARG A 10 11.09 -16.63 15.71
C ARG A 10 11.10 -15.39 14.82
N GLN A 11 11.92 -15.41 13.79
CA GLN A 11 11.89 -14.41 12.74
C GLN A 11 10.69 -14.62 11.81
N VAL A 12 9.90 -13.57 11.62
CA VAL A 12 8.69 -13.58 10.78
C VAL A 12 8.99 -12.98 9.41
N VAL A 13 9.80 -11.92 9.35
CA VAL A 13 10.20 -11.28 8.08
C VAL A 13 11.69 -10.97 8.11
N ASP A 14 12.38 -11.30 7.01
CA ASP A 14 13.75 -10.84 6.78
C ASP A 14 13.78 -9.45 6.17
N LEU A 15 14.44 -8.54 6.90
CA LEU A 15 14.68 -7.15 6.52
C LEU A 15 16.17 -6.81 6.60
N SER A 16 17.02 -7.83 6.39
CA SER A 16 18.48 -7.71 6.38
C SER A 16 19.00 -6.54 5.52
N SER A 17 18.31 -6.18 4.44
CA SER A 17 18.66 -5.01 3.61
C SER A 17 18.54 -3.65 4.33
N PHE A 18 17.85 -3.58 5.46
CA PHE A 18 17.73 -2.41 6.33
C PHE A 18 18.44 -2.61 7.68
N ASN A 19 19.27 -3.65 7.81
CA ASN A 19 19.82 -4.10 9.08
C ASN A 19 18.74 -4.30 10.16
N ALA A 20 17.57 -4.77 9.73
CA ALA A 20 16.39 -4.97 10.58
C ALA A 20 15.82 -6.38 10.42
N MET A 21 14.87 -6.74 11.28
CA MET A 21 14.06 -7.95 11.14
C MET A 21 12.75 -7.79 11.90
N ALA A 22 11.68 -8.41 11.40
CA ALA A 22 10.44 -8.55 12.15
C ALA A 22 10.45 -9.91 12.87
N ILE A 23 10.25 -9.91 14.19
CA ILE A 23 10.34 -11.11 15.03
C ILE A 23 9.12 -11.23 15.94
N GLU A 24 8.71 -12.45 16.22
CA GLU A 24 7.78 -12.82 17.30
C GLU A 24 8.61 -13.32 18.47
N VAL A 25 8.48 -12.72 19.65
CA VAL A 25 9.24 -13.09 20.86
C VAL A 25 8.32 -13.08 22.08
N PRO A 26 8.60 -13.91 23.11
CA PRO A 26 7.93 -13.79 24.41
C PRO A 26 8.14 -12.40 25.03
N ALA A 27 7.14 -11.85 25.73
CA ALA A 27 7.24 -10.51 26.33
C ALA A 27 8.45 -10.35 27.27
N GLN A 28 8.80 -11.41 28.01
CA GLN A 28 9.98 -11.45 28.88
C GLN A 28 11.33 -11.29 28.15
N ALA A 29 11.40 -11.61 26.86
CA ALA A 29 12.59 -11.42 26.04
C ALA A 29 12.84 -9.96 25.63
N LEU A 30 11.83 -9.09 25.75
CA LEU A 30 11.88 -7.71 25.25
C LEU A 30 12.98 -6.89 25.94
N ASN A 31 13.12 -7.03 27.26
CA ASN A 31 14.17 -6.33 28.02
C ASN A 31 15.57 -6.79 27.61
N GLY A 32 15.76 -8.09 27.36
CA GLY A 32 17.03 -8.64 26.89
C GLY A 32 17.40 -8.14 25.50
N LEU A 33 16.41 -7.96 24.61
CA LEU A 33 16.62 -7.40 23.28
C LEU A 33 16.95 -5.91 23.33
N ARG A 34 16.23 -5.13 24.15
CA ARG A 34 16.48 -3.68 24.32
C ARG A 34 17.86 -3.38 24.92
N ASN A 35 18.37 -4.25 25.78
CA ASN A 35 19.69 -4.09 26.42
C ASN A 35 20.83 -4.78 25.64
N ASN A 36 20.55 -5.36 24.48
CA ASN A 36 21.58 -6.02 23.69
C ASN A 36 22.42 -4.97 22.95
N PRO A 37 23.76 -4.94 23.11
CA PRO A 37 24.61 -3.93 22.47
C PRO A 37 24.62 -3.99 20.94
N ASN A 38 24.14 -5.09 20.35
CA ASN A 38 23.98 -5.25 18.90
C ASN A 38 22.58 -4.85 18.39
N VAL A 39 21.71 -4.31 19.25
CA VAL A 39 20.36 -3.88 18.89
C VAL A 39 20.25 -2.37 19.12
N VAL A 40 19.94 -1.62 18.05
CA VAL A 40 19.84 -0.16 18.12
C VAL A 40 18.52 0.28 18.78
N PHE A 41 17.41 -0.36 18.42
CA PHE A 41 16.10 -0.14 19.06
C PHE A 41 15.18 -1.34 18.82
N VAL A 42 14.08 -1.40 19.58
CA VAL A 42 12.99 -2.37 19.39
C VAL A 42 11.66 -1.63 19.41
N GLU A 43 10.89 -1.74 18.34
CA GLU A 43 9.55 -1.17 18.20
C GLU A 43 8.47 -2.25 18.08
N GLU A 44 7.25 -1.93 18.50
CA GLU A 44 6.10 -2.82 18.35
C GLU A 44 5.46 -2.68 16.96
N ASP A 45 5.13 -3.81 16.33
CA ASP A 45 4.41 -3.85 15.05
C ASP A 45 2.90 -3.69 15.28
N PHE A 46 2.46 -2.43 15.36
CA PHE A 46 1.05 -2.07 15.53
C PHE A 46 0.21 -2.46 14.32
N LYS A 47 -1.05 -2.84 14.59
CA LYS A 47 -2.08 -3.00 13.56
C LYS A 47 -2.39 -1.63 12.94
N ARG A 48 -2.60 -1.61 11.62
CA ARG A 48 -3.01 -0.42 10.85
C ARG A 48 -4.29 -0.73 10.10
N GLU A 49 -5.09 0.32 9.91
CA GLU A 49 -6.38 0.28 9.23
C GLU A 49 -6.45 1.39 8.18
N PRO A 50 -7.15 1.14 7.05
CA PRO A 50 -7.47 2.17 6.07
C PRO A 50 -8.35 3.28 6.68
N MET A 51 -8.20 4.53 6.20
CA MET A 51 -8.97 5.70 6.65
C MET A 51 -9.54 6.47 5.46
N GLY A 52 -10.86 6.55 5.31
CA GLY A 52 -11.49 7.32 4.23
C GLY A 52 -12.96 7.66 4.50
N GLU A 53 -13.44 8.70 3.81
CA GLU A 53 -14.85 9.15 3.77
C GLU A 53 -15.31 9.20 2.30
N PHE A 54 -16.57 8.87 2.04
CA PHE A 54 -17.14 8.74 0.69
C PHE A 54 -17.90 10.00 0.26
N GLU A 55 -17.69 10.47 -0.98
CA GLU A 55 -18.50 11.52 -1.61
C GLU A 55 -18.93 11.16 -3.04
N SER A 56 -20.02 11.75 -3.52
CA SER A 56 -20.58 11.51 -4.87
C SER A 56 -20.71 12.82 -5.65
N ARG A 57 -20.27 12.80 -6.93
CA ARG A 57 -20.01 13.90 -7.90
C ARG A 57 -18.54 14.27 -7.98
N GLU A 58 -18.16 15.08 -8.98
CA GLU A 58 -16.80 15.62 -9.15
C GLU A 58 -16.28 16.06 -7.78
N PRO A 59 -15.32 15.30 -7.20
CA PRO A 59 -14.99 15.47 -5.80
C PRO A 59 -14.47 16.88 -5.59
N TYR A 60 -15.00 17.60 -4.59
CA TYR A 60 -14.64 19.01 -4.36
C TYR A 60 -13.10 19.20 -4.28
N GLY A 61 -12.40 18.16 -3.80
CA GLY A 61 -10.95 18.11 -3.71
C GLY A 61 -10.21 18.30 -5.04
N ILE A 62 -10.78 17.86 -6.18
CA ILE A 62 -10.15 17.97 -7.50
C ILE A 62 -9.95 19.43 -7.89
N GLY A 63 -11.00 20.25 -7.80
CA GLY A 63 -10.92 21.69 -8.07
C GLY A 63 -10.10 22.44 -7.02
N MET A 64 -10.15 22.00 -5.75
CA MET A 64 -9.37 22.61 -4.66
C MET A 64 -7.85 22.47 -4.86
N VAL A 65 -7.39 21.38 -5.48
CA VAL A 65 -5.97 21.19 -5.84
C VAL A 65 -5.65 21.66 -7.27
N GLN A 66 -6.60 22.32 -7.93
CA GLN A 66 -6.49 22.85 -9.30
C GLN A 66 -6.11 21.78 -10.34
N ALA A 67 -6.46 20.51 -10.10
CA ALA A 67 -6.16 19.43 -11.04
C ALA A 67 -6.90 19.61 -12.38
N ASP A 68 -8.08 20.21 -12.34
CA ASP A 68 -8.90 20.61 -13.49
C ASP A 68 -8.24 21.69 -14.37
N GLN A 69 -7.26 22.42 -13.83
CA GLN A 69 -6.56 23.50 -14.54
C GLN A 69 -5.28 23.01 -15.26
N VAL A 70 -4.89 21.74 -15.07
CA VAL A 70 -3.67 21.18 -15.63
C VAL A 70 -3.99 19.95 -16.48
N THR A 71 -3.38 19.85 -17.66
CA THR A 71 -3.57 18.66 -18.50
C THR A 71 -2.91 17.42 -17.90
N ALA A 72 -3.68 16.34 -17.77
CA ALA A 72 -3.20 15.02 -17.34
C ALA A 72 -2.15 14.42 -18.30
N GLN A 73 -1.98 14.98 -19.50
CA GLN A 73 -0.99 14.50 -20.48
C GLN A 73 0.44 14.48 -19.93
N PHE A 74 0.79 15.38 -19.00
CA PHE A 74 2.11 15.41 -18.34
C PHE A 74 2.37 14.22 -17.40
N ALA A 75 1.31 13.52 -16.99
CA ALA A 75 1.38 12.33 -16.15
C ALA A 75 1.25 11.02 -16.93
N SER A 76 0.97 11.07 -18.24
CA SER A 76 0.92 9.88 -19.10
C SER A 76 2.22 9.08 -19.03
N GLY A 77 2.11 7.75 -18.88
CA GLY A 77 3.25 6.86 -18.79
C GLY A 77 4.00 6.90 -17.45
N ARG A 78 3.67 7.83 -16.54
CA ARG A 78 4.18 7.79 -15.17
C ARG A 78 3.56 6.62 -14.42
N LYS A 79 4.21 6.23 -13.32
CA LYS A 79 3.75 5.14 -12.46
C LYS A 79 3.45 5.65 -11.07
N VAL A 80 2.30 5.25 -10.52
CA VAL A 80 1.90 5.52 -9.14
C VAL A 80 1.69 4.19 -8.43
N CYS A 81 2.29 4.05 -7.25
CA CYS A 81 2.03 2.90 -6.39
C CYS A 81 0.95 3.23 -5.39
N ILE A 82 -0.02 2.34 -5.27
CA ILE A 82 -1.07 2.41 -4.27
C ILE A 82 -0.88 1.21 -3.35
N ILE A 83 -0.60 1.47 -2.08
CA ILE A 83 -0.34 0.43 -1.08
C ILE A 83 -1.53 0.41 -0.13
N ASP A 84 -2.46 -0.51 -0.37
CA ASP A 84 -3.78 -0.45 0.26
C ASP A 84 -4.44 -1.85 0.38
N VAL A 85 -5.77 -1.90 0.55
CA VAL A 85 -6.60 -3.11 0.63
C VAL A 85 -6.88 -3.76 -0.72
N GLY A 86 -6.49 -3.18 -1.85
CA GLY A 86 -6.74 -3.75 -3.18
C GLY A 86 -7.28 -2.74 -4.18
N TYR A 87 -7.80 -3.24 -5.29
CA TYR A 87 -8.35 -2.46 -6.38
C TYR A 87 -9.47 -3.26 -7.05
N ASP A 88 -10.69 -2.74 -7.10
CA ASP A 88 -11.78 -3.37 -7.84
C ASP A 88 -11.56 -3.23 -9.34
N LEU A 89 -10.95 -4.26 -9.95
CA LEU A 89 -10.66 -4.29 -11.37
C LEU A 89 -11.94 -4.36 -12.23
N GLY A 90 -13.08 -4.73 -11.65
CA GLY A 90 -14.37 -4.80 -12.35
C GLY A 90 -15.14 -3.48 -12.38
N HIS A 91 -14.66 -2.44 -11.70
CA HIS A 91 -15.38 -1.19 -11.55
C HIS A 91 -15.40 -0.38 -12.86
N PRO A 92 -16.58 0.12 -13.31
CA PRO A 92 -16.75 0.72 -14.64
C PRO A 92 -15.93 2.00 -14.88
N ASP A 93 -15.69 2.80 -13.84
CA ASP A 93 -14.89 4.04 -13.96
C ASP A 93 -13.37 3.82 -13.99
N PHE A 94 -12.92 2.58 -13.85
CA PHE A 94 -11.52 2.26 -13.80
C PHE A 94 -11.02 1.65 -15.10
N GLN A 95 -9.82 2.07 -15.51
CA GLN A 95 -9.09 1.35 -16.53
C GLN A 95 -8.58 0.02 -15.96
N THR A 96 -8.66 -1.03 -16.77
CA THR A 96 -8.00 -2.31 -16.50
C THR A 96 -6.62 -2.40 -17.18
N ASN A 97 -6.38 -1.51 -18.14
CA ASN A 97 -5.11 -1.36 -18.82
C ASN A 97 -4.10 -0.64 -17.91
N PHE A 98 -2.80 -0.94 -18.09
CA PHE A 98 -1.71 -0.32 -17.34
C PHE A 98 -1.76 -0.51 -15.81
N VAL A 99 -2.47 -1.53 -15.33
CA VAL A 99 -2.49 -1.93 -13.93
C VAL A 99 -1.65 -3.19 -13.74
N ASN A 100 -0.70 -3.15 -12.83
CA ASN A 100 0.00 -4.33 -12.34
C ASN A 100 0.01 -4.33 -10.82
N ALA A 101 0.38 -5.45 -10.21
CA ALA A 101 0.23 -5.58 -8.77
C ALA A 101 1.22 -6.52 -8.10
N GLU A 102 1.33 -6.35 -6.78
CA GLU A 102 1.95 -7.29 -5.84
C GLU A 102 0.99 -7.57 -4.68
N PHE A 103 0.84 -8.84 -4.31
CA PHE A 103 -0.03 -9.30 -3.22
C PHE A 103 0.50 -10.63 -2.67
N ASP A 104 -0.05 -11.10 -1.55
CA ASP A 104 0.17 -12.46 -1.09
C ASP A 104 -1.15 -13.22 -0.89
N SER A 105 -1.04 -14.54 -0.70
CA SER A 105 -2.20 -15.38 -0.43
C SER A 105 -2.91 -15.01 0.88
N GLY A 106 -2.22 -14.37 1.82
CA GLY A 106 -2.78 -13.94 3.10
C GLY A 106 -3.65 -12.68 3.00
N SER A 107 -3.40 -11.82 2.02
CA SER A 107 -4.17 -10.61 1.76
C SER A 107 -5.41 -10.84 0.89
N GLY A 108 -5.43 -11.94 0.13
CA GLY A 108 -6.42 -12.17 -0.93
C GLY A 108 -5.97 -11.56 -2.25
N ASN A 109 -6.82 -11.67 -3.27
CA ASN A 109 -6.49 -11.21 -4.62
C ASN A 109 -6.39 -9.68 -4.68
N TRP A 110 -5.40 -9.15 -5.39
CA TRP A 110 -5.21 -7.70 -5.53
C TRP A 110 -6.32 -7.00 -6.31
N TYR A 111 -6.92 -7.72 -7.27
CA TYR A 111 -7.96 -7.23 -8.18
C TYR A 111 -9.36 -7.30 -7.56
N THR A 112 -9.44 -7.71 -6.28
CA THR A 112 -10.64 -7.59 -5.46
C THR A 112 -10.34 -6.67 -4.30
N ASP A 113 -11.27 -5.76 -4.02
CA ASP A 113 -11.22 -4.89 -2.85
C ASP A 113 -12.45 -5.16 -2.00
N GLU A 114 -12.29 -5.94 -0.95
CA GLU A 114 -13.40 -6.34 -0.07
C GLU A 114 -13.76 -5.27 0.97
N ASN A 115 -12.98 -4.19 1.05
CA ASN A 115 -13.19 -3.08 1.97
C ASN A 115 -13.65 -1.80 1.26
N GLY A 116 -13.23 -1.61 0.01
CA GLY A 116 -13.57 -0.48 -0.85
C GLY A 116 -12.60 0.71 -0.72
N HIS A 117 -11.77 0.75 0.32
CA HIS A 117 -10.86 1.88 0.56
C HIS A 117 -9.78 2.02 -0.52
N GLY A 118 -9.16 0.92 -0.96
CA GLY A 118 -8.08 0.97 -1.94
C GLY A 118 -8.59 1.41 -3.31
N THR A 119 -9.79 0.98 -3.66
CA THR A 119 -10.54 1.43 -4.83
C THR A 119 -10.88 2.92 -4.71
N HIS A 120 -11.34 3.39 -3.55
CA HIS A 120 -11.61 4.81 -3.32
C HIS A 120 -10.35 5.70 -3.46
N VAL A 121 -9.23 5.25 -2.88
CA VAL A 121 -7.92 5.92 -3.01
C VAL A 121 -7.48 5.96 -4.46
N ALA A 122 -7.58 4.83 -5.18
CA ALA A 122 -7.26 4.78 -6.60
C ALA A 122 -8.15 5.70 -7.43
N GLY A 123 -9.42 5.87 -7.04
CA GLY A 123 -10.40 6.69 -7.75
C GLY A 123 -10.04 8.15 -7.66
N THR A 124 -9.66 8.60 -6.46
CA THR A 124 -9.15 9.96 -6.23
C THR A 124 -7.96 10.28 -7.15
N ILE A 125 -7.09 9.30 -7.40
CA ILE A 125 -5.88 9.50 -8.21
C ILE A 125 -6.19 9.41 -9.71
N ALA A 126 -6.92 8.38 -10.16
CA ALA A 126 -6.81 7.90 -11.53
C ALA A 126 -8.11 7.37 -12.18
N VAL A 127 -9.29 7.55 -11.55
CA VAL A 127 -10.56 7.24 -12.23
C VAL A 127 -10.66 8.06 -13.53
N VAL A 128 -11.11 7.42 -14.61
CA VAL A 128 -11.08 8.02 -15.95
C VAL A 128 -12.25 8.97 -16.19
N SER A 129 -12.03 10.00 -17.01
CA SER A 129 -13.12 10.87 -17.47
C SER A 129 -13.88 10.22 -18.63
N ASN A 130 -14.81 9.32 -18.33
CA ASN A 130 -15.64 8.56 -19.29
C ASN A 130 -17.10 9.07 -19.37
N GLY A 131 -17.50 10.04 -18.55
CA GLY A 131 -18.87 10.53 -18.46
C GLY A 131 -19.76 9.75 -17.48
N GLU A 132 -19.18 8.83 -16.72
CA GLU A 132 -19.81 8.07 -15.64
C GLU A 132 -19.12 8.41 -14.30
N GLY A 133 -19.85 8.21 -13.20
CA GLY A 133 -19.35 8.38 -11.82
C GLY A 133 -18.61 9.69 -11.53
N VAL A 134 -17.31 9.59 -11.20
CA VAL A 134 -16.46 10.71 -10.76
C VAL A 134 -15.22 10.87 -11.66
N VAL A 135 -14.38 11.87 -11.38
CA VAL A 135 -13.09 12.06 -12.06
C VAL A 135 -11.96 12.09 -11.04
N GLY A 136 -10.85 11.41 -11.35
CA GLY A 136 -9.63 11.47 -10.55
C GLY A 136 -8.76 12.67 -10.93
N VAL A 137 -7.68 12.89 -10.17
CA VAL A 137 -6.67 13.92 -10.45
C VAL A 137 -5.99 13.71 -11.82
N ILE A 138 -5.82 12.44 -12.25
CA ILE A 138 -5.20 12.06 -13.53
C ILE A 138 -6.21 11.21 -14.33
N PRO A 139 -7.23 11.83 -14.97
CA PRO A 139 -8.37 11.09 -15.51
C PRO A 139 -8.18 10.59 -16.96
N ASN A 140 -6.94 10.46 -17.43
CA ASN A 140 -6.65 10.20 -18.85
C ASN A 140 -6.53 8.72 -19.24
N GLY A 141 -6.60 7.79 -18.28
CA GLY A 141 -6.44 6.36 -18.53
C GLY A 141 -5.07 5.96 -19.09
N LYS A 142 -4.03 6.74 -18.82
CA LYS A 142 -2.64 6.48 -19.27
C LYS A 142 -1.63 6.48 -18.13
N LEU A 143 -2.11 6.52 -16.89
CA LEU A 143 -1.27 6.36 -15.71
C LEU A 143 -1.05 4.87 -15.46
N ASN A 144 0.19 4.46 -15.22
CA ASN A 144 0.48 3.10 -14.79
C ASN A 144 0.20 2.99 -13.29
N LEU A 145 -0.73 2.12 -12.89
CA LEU A 145 -1.02 1.85 -11.49
C LEU A 145 -0.28 0.58 -11.04
N HIS A 146 0.46 0.69 -9.94
CA HIS A 146 1.03 -0.45 -9.25
C HIS A 146 0.30 -0.68 -7.93
N ILE A 147 -0.58 -1.68 -7.88
CA ILE A 147 -1.38 -1.99 -6.70
C ILE A 147 -0.62 -2.94 -5.79
N VAL A 148 -0.43 -2.57 -4.54
CA VAL A 148 0.27 -3.39 -3.56
C VAL A 148 -0.70 -3.68 -2.43
N LYS A 149 -1.34 -4.85 -2.51
CA LYS A 149 -2.33 -5.25 -1.51
C LYS A 149 -1.61 -5.73 -0.25
N VAL A 150 -1.78 -4.97 0.83
CA VAL A 150 -1.14 -5.23 2.13
C VAL A 150 -2.14 -5.47 3.26
N PHE A 151 -3.43 -5.31 2.97
CA PHE A 151 -4.51 -5.55 3.90
C PHE A 151 -5.53 -6.50 3.27
N GLY A 152 -6.10 -7.38 4.08
CA GLY A 152 -7.36 -8.06 3.75
C GLY A 152 -8.55 -7.18 4.13
N ALA A 153 -9.74 -7.76 4.30
CA ALA A 153 -10.99 -7.01 4.47
C ALA A 153 -11.05 -6.02 5.65
N THR A 154 -10.22 -6.16 6.70
CA THR A 154 -10.39 -5.36 7.93
C THR A 154 -9.12 -4.88 8.63
N VAL A 155 -7.98 -5.61 8.67
CA VAL A 155 -6.77 -5.14 9.39
C VAL A 155 -5.48 -5.83 8.93
N GLY A 156 -4.33 -5.15 8.99
CA GLY A 156 -3.01 -5.78 8.80
C GLY A 156 -1.88 -5.13 9.61
N ARG A 157 -0.72 -5.81 9.67
CA ARG A 157 0.47 -5.33 10.39
C ARG A 157 1.57 -4.93 9.41
N ILE A 158 2.19 -3.77 9.60
CA ILE A 158 3.04 -3.16 8.57
C ILE A 158 4.34 -3.95 8.35
N LEU A 159 4.94 -4.53 9.40
CA LEU A 159 6.20 -5.25 9.25
C LEU A 159 6.05 -6.59 8.54
N ARG A 160 4.87 -7.22 8.54
CA ARG A 160 4.57 -8.39 7.67
C ARG A 160 4.54 -8.06 6.17
N HIS A 161 4.49 -6.78 5.84
CA HIS A 161 4.38 -6.27 4.48
C HIS A 161 5.60 -5.41 4.07
N SER A 162 6.56 -5.20 4.97
CA SER A 162 7.76 -4.36 4.77
C SER A 162 8.64 -4.81 3.59
N SER A 163 8.72 -6.11 3.30
CA SER A 163 9.36 -6.64 2.09
C SER A 163 8.65 -6.21 0.79
N ARG A 164 7.34 -5.96 0.87
CA ARG A 164 6.47 -5.50 -0.24
C ARG A 164 6.56 -3.99 -0.42
N LEU A 165 6.59 -3.21 0.67
CA LEU A 165 6.91 -1.77 0.62
C LEU A 165 8.24 -1.56 -0.12
N ARG A 166 9.24 -2.42 0.12
CA ARG A 166 10.53 -2.36 -0.60
C ARG A 166 10.40 -2.67 -2.10
N LYS A 167 9.62 -3.67 -2.48
CA LYS A 167 9.43 -4.02 -3.90
C LYS A 167 8.61 -2.95 -4.62
N SER A 168 7.53 -2.48 -3.99
CA SER A 168 6.72 -1.33 -4.37
C SER A 168 7.57 -0.09 -4.67
N VAL A 169 8.44 0.33 -3.73
CA VAL A 169 9.34 1.48 -3.92
C VAL A 169 10.31 1.22 -5.08
N ARG A 170 10.88 0.01 -5.21
CA ARG A 170 11.78 -0.32 -6.33
C ARG A 170 11.09 -0.36 -7.69
N ASN A 171 9.83 -0.76 -7.74
CA ASN A 171 9.06 -0.88 -8.98
C ASN A 171 8.45 0.46 -9.42
N THR A 172 8.30 1.41 -8.49
CA THR A 172 7.62 2.70 -8.69
C THR A 172 8.59 3.87 -8.79
N VAL A 173 9.68 3.83 -8.04
CA VAL A 173 10.78 4.81 -8.10
C VAL A 173 11.87 4.25 -9.02
N GLN A 174 11.60 4.21 -10.32
CA GLN A 174 12.66 4.28 -11.31
C GLN A 174 12.58 5.67 -11.94
N MET A 175 13.49 6.54 -11.51
CA MET A 175 13.96 7.66 -12.33
C MET A 175 14.89 7.11 -13.40
#